data_AF-K0F7G3-F1
#
_entry.id   AF-K0F7G3-F1
#
_cell.length_a   1.000
_cell.length_b   1.000
_cell.length_c   1.000
_cell.angle_alpha   90.00
_cell.angle_beta   90.00
_cell.angle_gamma   90.00
#
_symmetry.space_group_name_H-M   'P 1'
#
loop_
_entity.id
_entity.type
_entity.pdbx_description
1 polymer ?
#
loop_
_entity_poly.entity_id
_entity_poly.type
_entity_poly.pdbx_seq_one_letter_code
_entity_poly.pdbx_strand_id
1 'polypeptide(L)'
;MESPEAEILRILDRVLAVVRAAPQDLSWQARYSDEQELIDDLSDYAGRLRLHDLSRLDELRFEFAPTGSLCEIAASSGWLDLYTVLGNRFDELYAQLRKPADGA
;
A
#
# COMPACT_ATOMS: atom_id res chain seq x y z
N MET A 1 -4.58 20.79 -6.81
CA MET A 1 -4.86 19.34 -6.84
C MET A 1 -3.52 18.66 -6.76
N GLU A 2 -3.35 17.79 -5.78
CA GLU A 2 -2.13 16.99 -5.68
C GLU A 2 -2.19 15.88 -6.72
N SER A 3 -1.03 15.43 -7.22
CA SER A 3 -1.01 14.35 -8.20
C SER A 3 -1.55 13.06 -7.54
N PRO A 4 -2.19 12.15 -8.31
CA PRO A 4 -2.64 10.88 -7.76
C PRO A 4 -1.49 10.10 -7.08
N GLU A 5 -0.28 10.21 -7.64
CA GLU A 5 0.95 9.66 -7.09
C GLU A 5 1.29 10.22 -5.69
N ALA A 6 1.23 11.55 -5.50
CA ALA A 6 1.49 12.17 -4.20
C ALA A 6 0.47 11.70 -3.14
N GLU A 7 -0.76 11.39 -3.56
CA GLU A 7 -1.78 10.87 -2.67
C GLU A 7 -1.57 9.39 -2.33
N ILE A 8 -1.12 8.56 -3.28
CA ILE A 8 -0.67 7.18 -3.01
C ILE A 8 0.52 7.19 -2.03
N LEU A 9 1.48 8.11 -2.21
CA LEU A 9 2.59 8.25 -1.28
C LEU A 9 2.12 8.52 0.16
N ARG A 10 1.09 9.36 0.34
CA ARG A 10 0.50 9.60 1.67
C ARG A 10 -0.20 8.38 2.24
N ILE A 11 -0.84 7.57 1.41
CA ILE A 11 -1.43 6.29 1.82
C ILE A 11 -0.33 5.39 2.37
N LEU A 12 0.79 5.25 1.65
CA LEU A 12 1.93 4.46 2.10
C LEU A 12 2.56 5.01 3.38
N ASP A 13 2.75 6.32 3.49
CA ASP A 13 3.26 6.94 4.73
C ASP A 13 2.32 6.68 5.91
N ARG A 14 0.99 6.64 5.67
CA ARG A 14 0.01 6.29 6.71
C ARG A 14 0.10 4.83 7.12
N VAL A 15 0.23 3.90 6.16
CA VAL A 15 0.42 2.47 6.47
C VAL A 15 1.74 2.24 7.20
N LEU A 16 2.84 2.83 6.74
CA LEU A 16 4.14 2.76 7.42
C LEU A 16 4.08 3.29 8.85
N ALA A 17 3.34 4.37 9.09
CA ALA A 17 3.15 4.89 10.45
C ALA A 17 2.42 3.91 11.36
N VAL A 18 1.42 3.17 10.85
CA VAL A 18 0.70 2.14 11.59
C VAL A 18 1.60 0.95 11.89
N VAL A 19 2.28 0.43 10.86
CA VAL A 19 3.18 -0.73 10.96
C VAL A 19 4.32 -0.45 11.96
N ARG A 20 4.83 0.78 12.03
CA ARG A 20 5.90 1.17 12.96
C ARG A 20 5.40 1.52 14.37
N ALA A 21 4.12 1.77 14.57
CA ALA A 21 3.59 2.25 15.85
C ALA A 21 3.34 1.13 16.86
N ALA A 22 3.14 -0.10 16.40
CA ALA A 22 2.85 -1.27 17.23
C ALA A 22 3.36 -2.55 16.55
N PRO A 23 3.61 -3.63 17.31
CA PRO A 23 3.91 -4.93 16.73
C PRO A 23 2.80 -5.42 15.79
N GLN A 24 3.17 -5.94 14.62
CA GLN A 24 2.25 -6.54 13.66
C GLN A 24 2.12 -8.04 13.87
N ASP A 25 0.89 -8.54 13.77
CA ASP A 25 0.62 -9.98 13.70
C ASP A 25 0.79 -10.45 12.25
N LEU A 26 1.88 -11.19 12.02
CA LEU A 26 2.27 -11.73 10.72
C LEU A 26 1.83 -13.20 10.54
N SER A 27 1.02 -13.77 11.45
CA SER A 27 0.78 -15.22 11.53
C SER A 27 0.00 -15.81 10.35
N TRP A 28 -0.83 -15.02 9.67
CA TRP A 28 -1.75 -15.50 8.64
C TRP A 28 -1.29 -15.21 7.21
N GLN A 29 -0.24 -14.41 7.06
CA GLN A 29 0.36 -14.10 5.77
C GLN A 29 1.62 -14.93 5.55
N ALA A 30 1.95 -15.23 4.30
CA ALA A 30 3.11 -16.05 3.93
C ALA A 30 4.27 -15.27 3.28
N ARG A 31 4.12 -13.95 3.10
CA ARG A 31 5.04 -13.11 2.31
C ARG A 31 6.25 -12.63 3.11
N TYR A 32 6.02 -12.19 4.34
CA TYR A 32 7.01 -11.53 5.19
C TYR A 32 7.44 -12.47 6.32
N SER A 33 8.75 -12.63 6.50
CA SER A 33 9.35 -13.43 7.57
C SER A 33 9.29 -12.71 8.92
N ASP A 34 9.35 -11.38 8.89
CA ASP A 34 9.34 -10.49 10.05
C ASP A 34 8.84 -9.08 9.67
N GLU A 35 8.67 -8.23 10.68
CA GLU A 35 8.14 -6.88 10.51
C GLU A 35 9.10 -5.96 9.73
N GLN A 36 10.41 -6.23 9.76
CA GLN A 36 11.39 -5.44 9.03
C GLN A 36 11.22 -5.66 7.52
N GLU A 37 10.99 -6.89 7.06
CA GLU A 37 10.71 -7.15 5.64
C GLU A 37 9.45 -6.42 5.14
N LEU A 38 8.38 -6.38 5.95
CA LEU A 38 7.17 -5.60 5.66
C LEU A 38 7.47 -4.10 5.56
N ILE A 39 8.22 -3.55 6.52
CA ILE A 39 8.60 -2.15 6.53
C ILE A 39 9.48 -1.80 5.33
N ASP A 40 10.40 -2.69 4.95
CA ASP A 40 11.33 -2.49 3.84
C ASP A 40 10.59 -2.48 2.50
N ASP A 41 9.65 -3.41 2.25
CA ASP A 41 8.88 -3.42 0.99
C ASP A 41 7.97 -2.19 0.87
N LEU A 42 7.25 -1.82 1.94
CA LEU A 42 6.46 -0.58 1.97
C LEU A 42 7.31 0.68 1.79
N SER A 43 8.53 0.68 2.36
CA SER A 43 9.48 1.79 2.21
C SER A 43 10.06 1.86 0.80
N ASP A 44 10.29 0.73 0.11
CA ASP A 44 10.72 0.70 -1.29
C ASP A 44 9.65 1.30 -2.22
N TYR A 45 8.39 0.89 -2.09
CA TYR A 45 7.30 1.49 -2.87
C TYR A 45 7.21 3.00 -2.65
N ALA A 46 7.28 3.45 -1.38
CA ALA A 46 7.23 4.87 -1.06
C ALA A 46 8.47 5.63 -1.59
N GLY A 47 9.65 5.00 -1.54
CA GLY A 47 10.90 5.55 -2.09
C GLY A 47 10.83 5.76 -3.59
N ARG A 48 10.28 4.79 -4.33
CA ARG A 48 10.08 4.89 -5.79
C ARG A 48 9.09 5.99 -6.15
N LEU A 49 7.94 6.06 -5.47
CA LEU A 49 6.98 7.12 -5.70
C LEU A 49 7.56 8.51 -5.40
N ARG A 50 8.41 8.67 -4.39
CA ARG A 50 9.13 9.95 -4.16
C ARG A 50 10.04 10.36 -5.30
N LEU A 51 10.50 9.41 -6.11
CA LEU A 51 11.34 9.62 -7.29
C LEU A 51 10.50 9.70 -8.59
N HIS A 52 9.17 9.78 -8.50
CA HIS A 52 8.25 9.69 -9.64
C HIS A 52 8.38 8.38 -10.44
N ASP A 53 8.87 7.31 -9.79
CA ASP A 53 9.00 5.98 -10.38
C ASP A 53 7.73 5.15 -10.10
N LEU A 54 6.92 4.98 -11.15
CA LEU A 54 5.69 4.18 -11.13
C LEU A 54 5.92 2.72 -11.54
N SER A 55 7.16 2.25 -11.66
CA SER A 55 7.45 0.91 -12.20
C SER A 55 6.86 -0.23 -11.38
N ARG A 56 6.72 -0.04 -10.06
CA ARG A 56 6.17 -1.04 -9.12
C ARG A 56 4.70 -0.78 -8.75
N LEU A 57 4.00 0.11 -9.45
CA LEU A 57 2.61 0.46 -9.13
C LEU A 57 1.65 -0.74 -9.24
N ASP A 58 1.87 -1.65 -10.20
CA ASP A 58 1.06 -2.88 -10.31
C ASP A 58 1.33 -3.85 -9.15
N GLU A 59 2.57 -3.99 -8.72
CA GLU A 59 2.92 -4.81 -7.55
C GLU A 59 2.27 -4.25 -6.28
N LEU A 60 2.32 -2.93 -6.10
CA LEU A 60 1.66 -2.25 -4.99
C LEU A 60 0.15 -2.47 -4.97
N ARG A 61 -0.48 -2.59 -6.15
CA ARG A 61 -1.91 -2.95 -6.22
C ARG A 61 -2.21 -4.34 -5.68
N PHE A 62 -1.31 -5.31 -5.88
CA PHE A 62 -1.50 -6.64 -5.30
C PHE A 62 -1.36 -6.60 -3.77
N GLU A 63 -0.51 -5.73 -3.23
CA GLU A 63 -0.40 -5.56 -1.77
C GLU A 63 -1.71 -5.03 -1.16
N PHE A 64 -2.42 -4.12 -1.83
CA PHE A 64 -3.71 -3.60 -1.39
C PHE A 64 -4.92 -4.47 -1.77
N ALA A 65 -4.72 -5.68 -2.30
CA ALA A 65 -5.81 -6.57 -2.65
C ALA A 65 -6.58 -7.05 -1.39
N PRO A 66 -7.90 -7.32 -1.48
CA PRO A 66 -8.72 -7.76 -0.34
C PRO A 66 -8.36 -9.14 0.25
N THR A 67 -7.41 -9.85 -0.36
CA THR A 67 -6.82 -11.11 0.12
C THR A 67 -5.29 -11.07 0.03
N GLY A 68 -4.70 -9.88 -0.05
CA GLY A 68 -3.25 -9.70 -0.04
C GLY A 68 -2.69 -9.79 1.38
N SER A 69 -1.37 -9.98 1.48
CA SER A 69 -0.69 -10.10 2.78
C SER A 69 -0.93 -8.89 3.68
N LEU A 70 -1.00 -7.68 3.12
CA LEU A 70 -1.27 -6.48 3.90
C LEU A 70 -2.69 -6.46 4.50
N CYS A 71 -3.69 -7.03 3.80
CA CYS A 71 -5.05 -7.19 4.31
C CYS A 71 -5.08 -8.16 5.51
N GLU A 72 -4.39 -9.31 5.36
CA GLU A 72 -4.27 -10.32 6.42
C GLU A 72 -3.59 -9.73 7.66
N ILE A 73 -2.48 -9.00 7.48
CA ILE A 73 -1.79 -8.30 8.57
C ILE A 73 -2.71 -7.28 9.24
N ALA A 74 -3.44 -6.48 8.46
CA ALA A 74 -4.37 -5.49 8.99
C ALA A 74 -5.50 -6.11 9.82
N ALA A 75 -6.04 -7.24 9.36
CA ALA A 75 -7.05 -8.01 10.06
C ALA A 75 -6.52 -8.55 11.40
N SER A 76 -5.35 -9.21 11.38
CA SER A 76 -4.76 -9.83 12.56
C SER A 76 -4.21 -8.80 13.56
N SER A 77 -3.75 -7.64 13.08
CA SER A 77 -3.19 -6.56 13.90
C SER A 77 -4.20 -5.51 14.34
N GLY A 78 -5.48 -5.66 13.99
CA GLY A 78 -6.57 -4.82 14.50
C GLY A 78 -6.72 -3.44 13.83
N TRP A 79 -6.25 -3.26 12.59
CA TRP A 79 -6.39 -2.01 11.83
C TRP A 79 -7.08 -2.18 10.47
N LEU A 80 -7.86 -3.25 10.30
CA LEU A 80 -8.60 -3.57 9.07
C LEU A 80 -9.54 -2.46 8.59
N ASP A 81 -10.21 -1.73 9.48
CA ASP A 81 -11.06 -0.60 9.10
C ASP A 81 -10.25 0.51 8.42
N LEU A 82 -9.07 0.82 8.97
CA LEU A 82 -8.16 1.80 8.38
C LEU A 82 -7.60 1.30 7.05
N TYR A 83 -7.20 0.03 6.99
CA TYR A 83 -6.77 -0.61 5.74
C TYR A 83 -7.85 -0.48 4.66
N THR A 84 -9.11 -0.77 4.99
CA THR A 84 -10.23 -0.71 4.02
C THR A 84 -10.42 0.69 3.46
N VAL A 85 -10.38 1.73 4.32
CA VAL A 85 -10.48 3.12 3.89
C VAL A 85 -9.32 3.51 2.96
N LEU A 86 -8.09 3.15 3.35
CA LEU A 86 -6.89 3.47 2.57
C LEU A 86 -6.83 2.69 1.26
N GLY A 87 -7.20 1.41 1.26
CA GLY A 87 -7.23 0.53 0.10
C GLY A 87 -8.26 0.98 -0.94
N ASN A 88 -9.47 1.32 -0.50
CA ASN A 88 -10.48 1.91 -1.40
C ASN A 88 -9.95 3.18 -2.06
N ARG A 89 -9.28 4.04 -1.29
CA ARG A 89 -8.71 5.26 -1.84
C ARG A 89 -7.56 4.98 -2.81
N PHE A 90 -6.73 4.00 -2.49
CA PHE A 90 -5.67 3.53 -3.37
C PHE A 90 -6.24 3.04 -4.71
N ASP A 91 -7.30 2.23 -4.71
CA ASP A 91 -7.92 1.72 -5.94
C ASP A 91 -8.42 2.84 -6.85
N GLU A 92 -9.02 3.90 -6.29
CA GLU A 92 -9.45 5.09 -7.05
C GLU A 92 -8.26 5.83 -7.69
N LEU A 93 -7.13 5.94 -6.99
CA LEU A 93 -5.92 6.63 -7.46
C LEU A 93 -5.16 5.80 -8.49
N TYR A 94 -5.04 4.49 -8.25
CA TYR A 94 -4.47 3.54 -9.18
C TYR A 94 -5.24 3.59 -10.51
N ALA A 95 -6.58 3.59 -10.47
CA ALA A 95 -7.40 3.70 -11.65
C ALA A 95 -7.16 5.02 -12.40
N GLN A 96 -6.88 6.13 -11.71
CA GLN A 96 -6.52 7.40 -12.35
C GLN A 96 -5.16 7.36 -13.04
N LEU A 97 -4.16 6.72 -12.44
CA LEU A 97 -2.81 6.59 -13.01
C LEU A 97 -2.73 5.58 -14.17
N ARG A 98 -3.56 4.54 -14.14
CA ARG A 98 -3.62 3.49 -15.17
C ARG A 98 -4.71 3.69 -16.20
N LYS A 99 -5.52 4.76 -16.10
CA LYS A 99 -6.39 5.17 -17.19
C LYS A 99 -5.53 5.33 -18.44
N PRO A 100 -5.87 4.67 -19.55
CA PRO A 100 -5.24 5.03 -20.81
C PRO A 100 -5.49 6.52 -21.04
N ALA A 101 -4.42 7.28 -21.27
CA ALA A 101 -4.56 8.50 -22.05
C ALA A 101 -5.19 8.06 -23.39
N ASP A 102 -6.32 8.66 -23.80
CA ASP A 102 -7.23 8.22 -24.89
C ASP A 102 -8.24 7.13 -24.50
N GLY A 103 -9.55 7.40 -24.47
CA GLY A 103 -10.34 7.49 -25.70
C GLY A 103 -10.22 8.75 -26.56
N ALA A 104 -9.27 8.73 -27.50
CA ALA A 104 -9.38 9.42 -28.79
C ALA A 104 -9.89 8.43 -29.85
#